data_AF-A0A0N4WI43-F1
#
_entry.id   AF-A0A0N4WI43-F1
#
_cell.length_a   1.000
_cell.length_b   1.000
_cell.length_c   1.000
_cell.angle_alpha   90.00
_cell.angle_beta   90.00
_cell.angle_gamma   90.00
#
_symmetry.space_group_name_H-M   'P 1'
#
loop_
_entity.id
_entity.type
_entity.pdbx_description
1 polymer ?
#
loop_
_entity_poly.entity_id
_entity_poly.type
_entity_poly.pdbx_seq_one_letter_code
_entity_poly.pdbx_strand_id
1 'polypeptide(L)' 'MYYYESEYDLECRGYIDLCDVGSVEVENNGSKAILELRTKKRVYSLLAESRLVAEAWKEKIEIVLKE' A
#
# COMPACT_ATOMS: atom_id res chain seq x y z
N MET A 1 -0.95 -3.31 -8.14
CA MET A 1 -0.80 -1.90 -7.78
C MET A 1 0.50 -1.36 -8.35
N TYR A 2 0.43 -0.43 -9.29
CA TYR A 2 1.59 0.18 -9.94
C TYR A 2 2.02 1.45 -9.18
N TYR A 3 3.31 1.73 -9.14
CA TYR A 3 3.84 2.99 -8.59
C TYR A 3 4.81 3.66 -9.56
N TYR A 4 4.85 4.98 -9.46
CA TYR A 4 5.60 5.89 -10.31
C TYR A 4 6.42 6.82 -9.42
N GLU A 5 7.43 7.48 -9.97
CA GLU A 5 8.27 8.40 -9.20
C GLU A 5 7.55 9.71 -8.88
N SER A 6 6.73 10.19 -9.81
CA SER A 6 5.83 11.34 -9.65
C SER A 6 4.52 11.12 -10.42
N GLU A 7 3.58 12.04 -10.24
CA GLU A 7 2.31 12.06 -10.98
C GLU A 7 2.46 12.36 -12.48
N TYR A 8 3.60 12.92 -12.90
CA TYR A 8 3.88 13.25 -14.29
C TYR A 8 4.68 12.17 -15.02
N ASP A 9 5.20 11.18 -14.29
CA ASP A 9 6.02 10.12 -14.87
C ASP A 9 5.16 9.15 -15.69
N LEU A 10 5.54 8.98 -16.95
CA LEU A 10 4.91 8.00 -17.86
C LEU A 10 5.50 6.59 -17.68
N GLU A 11 6.66 6.48 -17.03
CA GLU A 11 7.34 5.21 -16.81
C GLU A 11 7.02 4.63 -15.44
N CYS A 12 6.44 3.43 -15.43
CA CYS A 12 6.19 2.69 -14.20
C CYS A 12 7.52 2.25 -13.56
N ARG A 13 7.71 2.61 -12.28
CA ARG A 13 8.90 2.23 -11.51
C ARG A 13 8.80 0.82 -10.92
N GLY A 14 7.59 0.29 -10.83
CA GLY A 14 7.35 -1.08 -10.42
C GLY A 14 5.91 -1.30 -10.01
N TYR A 15 5.63 -2.54 -9.59
CA TYR A 15 4.32 -2.92 -9.12
C TYR A 15 4.39 -3.89 -7.95
N ILE A 16 3.35 -3.81 -7.13
CA ILE A 16 3.03 -4.78 -6.10
C ILE A 16 1.87 -5.60 -6.65
N ASP A 17 2.09 -6.90 -6.86
CA ASP A 17 1.02 -7.82 -7.21
C ASP A 17 0.10 -7.98 -5.99
N LEU A 18 -1.15 -7.51 -6.12
CA LEU A 18 -2.10 -7.58 -5.02
C LEU A 18 -2.59 -9.00 -4.78
N CYS A 19 -2.59 -9.88 -5.80
CA CYS A 19 -2.95 -11.29 -5.62
C CYS A 19 -1.98 -12.05 -4.70
N ASP A 20 -0.77 -11.52 -4.48
CA ASP A 20 0.22 -12.10 -3.56
C ASP A 20 0.15 -11.52 -2.14
N VAL A 21 -0.70 -10.51 -1.90
CA VAL A 21 -0.87 -9.89 -0.57
C VAL A 21 -1.76 -10.78 0.28
N GLY A 22 -1.21 -11.25 1.41
CA GLY A 22 -1.94 -12.07 2.39
C GLY A 22 -2.57 -11.26 3.52
N SER A 23 -1.99 -10.09 3.86
CA SER A 23 -2.54 -9.21 4.87
C SER A 23 -2.13 -7.75 4.64
N VAL A 24 -2.97 -6.84 5.14
CA VAL A 24 -2.76 -5.39 5.08
C VAL A 24 -2.96 -4.79 6.47
N GLU A 25 -1.93 -4.16 7.01
CA GLU A 25 -1.97 -3.56 8.36
C GLU A 25 -1.61 -2.08 8.33
N VAL A 26 -2.17 -1.32 9.28
CA VAL A 26 -1.87 0.10 9.46
C VAL A 26 -1.22 0.30 10.82
N GLU A 27 0.01 0.79 10.81
CA GLU A 27 0.75 1.17 12.01
C GLU A 27 0.80 2.69 12.16
N ASN A 28 0.68 3.16 13.40
CA ASN A 28 0.70 4.58 13.71
C ASN A 28 2.15 5.06 13.87
N ASN A 29 2.52 6.15 13.20
CA ASN A 29 3.86 6.73 13.27
C ASN A 29 3.79 8.25 13.50
N GLY A 30 3.37 8.65 14.69
CA GLY A 30 3.18 10.05 15.06
C GLY A 30 2.01 10.68 14.28
N SER A 31 2.29 11.73 13.51
CA SER A 31 1.30 12.36 12.61
C SER A 31 1.09 11.60 11.30
N LYS A 32 2.01 10.69 10.96
CA LYS A 32 1.96 9.85 9.77
C LYS A 32 1.51 8.43 10.13
N ALA A 33 1.30 7.61 9.11
CA ALA A 33 1.01 6.19 9.29
C ALA A 33 1.77 5.34 8.28
N ILE A 34 2.05 4.10 8.64
CA ILE A 34 2.68 3.11 7.76
C ILE A 34 1.61 2.09 7.38
N LEU A 35 1.43 1.87 6.08
CA LEU A 35 0.64 0.78 5.52
C LEU A 35 1.57 -0.37 5.17
N GLU A 36 1.44 -1.49 5.88
CA GLU A 36 2.22 -2.70 5.62
C GLU A 36 1.45 -3.66 4.73
N LEU A 37 2.04 -4.01 3.58
CA LEU A 37 1.55 -5.03 2.67
C LEU A 37 2.41 -6.28 2.79
N ARG A 38 1.89 -7.33 3.43
CA ARG A 38 2.61 -8.58 3.61
C ARG A 38 2.30 -9.51 2.43
N THR A 39 3.31 -9.75 1.61
CA THR A 39 3.24 -10.73 0.50
C THR A 39 3.95 -12.02 0.86
N LYS A 40 3.86 -13.05 0.02
CA LYS A 40 4.58 -14.33 0.25
C LYS A 40 6.09 -14.17 0.26
N LYS A 41 6.62 -13.16 -0.45
CA LYS A 41 8.07 -12.97 -0.63
C LYS A 41 8.68 -11.88 0.25
N ARG A 42 7.91 -10.83 0.57
CA ARG A 42 8.41 -9.66 1.31
C ARG A 42 7.27 -8.85 1.92
N VAL A 43 7.64 -7.94 2.83
CA VAL A 43 6.76 -6.89 3.33
C VAL A 43 7.12 -5.58 2.64
N TYR A 44 6.12 -4.85 2.18
CA TYR A 44 6.27 -3.48 1.71
C TYR A 44 5.71 -2.53 2.76
N SER A 45 6.49 -1.53 3.16
CA SER A 45 6.06 -0.50 4.11
C SER A 45 5.87 0.81 3.34
N LEU A 46 4.63 1.28 3.24
CA LEU A 46 4.27 2.51 2.52
C LEU A 46 3.94 3.60 3.52
N LEU A 47 4.60 4.75 3.43
CA LEU A 47 4.37 5.88 4.33
C LEU A 47 3.20 6.73 3.81
N ALA A 48 2.18 6.91 4.63
CA ALA A 48 1.06 7.82 4.38
C ALA A 48 1.19 9.10 5.22
N GLU A 49 0.68 10.20 4.69
CA GLU A 49 0.71 11.51 5.36
C GLU A 49 -0.14 11.56 6.64
N SER A 50 -1.13 10.69 6.75
CA SER A 50 -1.96 10.53 7.95
C SER A 50 -2.52 9.12 8.04
N ARG A 51 -3.00 8.76 9.24
CA ARG A 51 -3.70 7.50 9.46
C ARG A 51 -4.95 7.35 8.60
N LEU A 52 -5.70 8.43 8.40
CA LEU A 52 -6.91 8.40 7.57
C LEU A 52 -6.60 8.01 6.12
N VAL A 53 -5.49 8.52 5.57
CA VAL A 53 -5.03 8.15 4.22
C VAL A 53 -4.61 6.68 4.17
N ALA A 54 -3.89 6.18 5.19
CA ALA A 54 -3.48 4.77 5.25
C ALA A 54 -4.68 3.82 5.33
N GLU A 55 -5.66 4.12 6.18
CA GLU A 55 -6.88 3.31 6.35
C GLU A 55 -7.73 3.30 5.06
N ALA A 56 -7.84 4.45 4.37
CA ALA A 56 -8.54 4.52 3.08
C ALA A 56 -7.85 3.67 1.99
N TRP A 57 -6.52 3.57 2.02
CA TRP A 57 -5.78 2.66 1.13
C TRP A 57 -5.96 1.20 1.54
N LYS A 58 -5.94 0.89 2.84
CA LYS A 58 -6.22 -0.45 3.36
C LYS A 58 -7.57 -0.96 2.88
N GLU A 59 -8.63 -0.17 3.04
CA GLU A 59 -9.99 -0.54 2.62
C GLU A 59 -10.06 -0.87 1.12
N LYS A 60 -9.46 -0.02 0.26
CA LYS A 60 -9.43 -0.25 -1.20
C LYS A 60 -8.71 -1.54 -1.57
N ILE A 61 -7.58 -1.84 -0.92
CA ILE A 61 -6.82 -3.06 -1.19
C ILE A 61 -7.61 -4.28 -0.69
N GLU A 62 -8.19 -4.21 0.51
CA GLU A 62 -8.99 -5.31 1.07
C GLU A 62 -10.24 -5.62 0.25
N ILE A 63 -10.87 -4.62 -0.39
CA ILE A 63 -11.96 -4.84 -1.34
C ILE A 63 -11.47 -5.68 -2.53
N VAL A 64 -10.32 -5.33 -3.11
CA VAL A 64 -9.73 -6.07 -4.23
C VAL A 64 -9.33 -7.50 -3.82
N LEU A 65 -8.93 -7.73 -2.57
CA LEU A 65 -8.57 -9.06 -2.07
C LEU A 65 -9.76 -9.98 -1.78
N LYS A 66 -10.97 -9.44 -1.69
CA LYS A 66 -12.20 -10.22 -1.44
C LYS A 66 -12.88 -10.69 -2.72
N GLU A 67 -12.47 -10.16 -3.89
CA GLU A 67 -12.89 -10.61 -5.22
C GLU A 67 -12.01 -11.77 -5.72
#